data_AF-A0A7S1F9B3-F1
#
_entry.id   AF-A0A7S1F9B3-F1
#
_cell.length_a   1.000
_cell.length_b   1.000
_cell.length_c   1.000
_cell.angle_alpha   90.00
_cell.angle_beta   90.00
_cell.angle_gamma   90.00
#
_symmetry.space_group_name_H-M   'P 1'
#
loop_
_entity.id
_entity.type
_entity.pdbx_description
1 polymer ?
#
loop_
_entity_poly.entity_id
_entity_poly.type
_entity_poly.pdbx_seq_one_letter_code
_entity_poly.pdbx_strand_id
1 'polypeptide(L)'
;MYTSFSFFCTMLLVFRTSQSFLRFWGGTTNVYTMMGDWFDAASTVISFTRYSSAGEEQVQIFQQTLVRLISLLSAMILAELEGTEPGETEKAMHFELVDVECIDADSLILLKNSSQKPELVFQWIQNLIVDNVCTGVLSIPAPLLTRTFQDLGNAMIHYHDAMKYVEVPFPFPYTACTDILLIIHWIVTPIVVCSWTSHLGW
;
A
#
# COMPACT_ATOMS: atom_id res chain seq x y z
N MET A 1 14.76 39.56 -19.82
CA MET A 1 13.81 39.41 -18.69
C MET A 1 12.93 38.18 -18.85
N TYR A 2 12.20 38.03 -19.97
CA TYR A 2 11.38 36.83 -20.21
C TYR A 2 12.17 35.51 -20.17
N THR A 3 13.34 35.43 -20.82
CA THR A 3 14.19 34.22 -20.79
C THR A 3 14.59 33.81 -19.37
N SER A 4 14.92 34.76 -18.50
CA SER A 4 15.26 34.50 -17.09
C SER A 4 14.05 34.00 -16.31
N PHE A 5 12.88 34.61 -16.53
CA PHE A 5 11.62 34.17 -15.93
C PHE A 5 11.25 32.75 -16.37
N SER A 6 11.27 32.44 -17.67
CA SER A 6 11.01 31.09 -18.19
C SER A 6 12.04 30.08 -17.68
N PHE A 7 13.31 30.46 -17.50
CA PHE A 7 14.32 29.59 -16.88
C PHE A 7 13.93 29.20 -15.44
N PHE A 8 13.52 30.16 -14.60
CA PHE A 8 13.05 29.86 -13.24
C PHE A 8 11.78 29.00 -13.24
N CYS A 9 10.86 29.23 -14.18
CA CYS A 9 9.66 28.40 -14.35
C CYS A 9 10.03 26.94 -14.64
N THR A 10 10.92 26.73 -15.61
CA THR A 10 11.38 25.40 -15.98
C THR A 10 12.10 24.71 -14.82
N MET A 11 12.96 25.44 -14.10
CA MET A 11 13.68 24.88 -12.94
C MET A 11 12.71 24.41 -11.84
N LEU A 12 11.71 25.22 -11.49
CA LEU A 12 10.70 24.86 -10.48
C LEU A 12 9.82 23.69 -10.94
N LEU A 13 9.45 23.65 -12.22
CA LEU A 13 8.70 22.53 -12.80
C LEU A 13 9.49 21.23 -12.71
N VAL A 14 10.77 21.24 -13.13
CA VAL A 14 11.65 20.06 -13.05
C VAL A 14 11.79 19.59 -11.61
N PHE A 15 11.99 20.52 -10.66
CA PHE A 15 12.09 20.20 -9.24
C PHE A 15 10.81 19.56 -8.71
N ARG A 16 9.64 20.14 -9.02
CA ARG A 16 8.34 19.59 -8.64
C ARG A 16 8.15 18.18 -9.20
N THR A 17 8.35 18.00 -10.51
CA THR A 17 8.19 16.69 -11.16
C THR A 17 9.15 15.66 -10.59
N SER A 18 10.39 16.04 -10.27
CA SER A 18 11.36 15.16 -9.61
C SER A 18 10.87 14.71 -8.23
N GLN A 19 10.36 15.62 -7.39
CA GLN A 19 9.84 15.27 -6.07
C GLN A 19 8.57 14.40 -6.16
N SER A 20 7.66 14.70 -7.09
CA SER A 20 6.48 13.88 -7.34
C SER A 20 6.86 12.47 -7.81
N PHE A 21 7.84 12.35 -8.70
CA PHE A 21 8.35 11.07 -9.17
C PHE A 21 8.96 10.24 -8.05
N LEU A 22 9.75 10.85 -7.16
CA LEU A 22 10.31 10.17 -5.98
C LEU A 22 9.22 9.63 -5.06
N ARG A 23 8.14 10.39 -4.84
CA ARG A 23 7.00 9.92 -4.03
C ARG A 23 6.27 8.75 -4.70
N PHE A 24 6.02 8.83 -6.00
CA PHE A 24 5.39 7.76 -6.76
C PHE A 24 6.22 6.47 -6.69
N TRP A 25 7.53 6.58 -6.95
CA TRP A 25 8.43 5.43 -6.93
C TRP A 25 8.61 4.86 -5.52
N GLY A 26 8.70 5.72 -4.51
CA GLY A 26 8.82 5.31 -3.10
C GLY A 26 7.59 4.56 -2.61
N GLY A 27 6.39 5.08 -2.87
CA GLY A 27 5.13 4.41 -2.55
C GLY A 27 4.99 3.07 -3.29
N THR A 28 5.25 3.06 -4.60
CA THR A 28 5.21 1.85 -5.42
C THR A 28 6.17 0.78 -4.88
N THR A 29 7.41 1.15 -4.59
CA THR A 29 8.42 0.23 -4.05
C THR A 29 7.93 -0.43 -2.76
N ASN A 30 7.43 0.35 -1.81
CA ASN A 30 6.93 -0.18 -0.54
C ASN A 30 5.78 -1.18 -0.74
N VAL A 31 4.83 -0.88 -1.65
CA VAL A 31 3.71 -1.79 -1.94
C VAL A 31 4.19 -3.10 -2.55
N TYR A 32 5.09 -3.05 -3.54
CA TYR A 32 5.62 -4.27 -4.16
C TYR A 32 6.47 -5.11 -3.19
N THR A 33 7.31 -4.48 -2.36
CA THR A 33 8.09 -5.19 -1.34
C THR A 33 7.18 -5.84 -0.30
N MET A 34 6.20 -5.11 0.22
CA MET A 34 5.19 -5.65 1.13
C MET A 34 4.48 -6.89 0.55
N MET A 35 3.99 -6.81 -0.68
CA MET A 35 3.31 -7.94 -1.33
C MET A 35 4.24 -9.13 -1.53
N GLY A 36 5.52 -8.89 -1.82
CA GLY A 36 6.55 -9.92 -1.91
C GLY A 36 6.76 -10.64 -0.58
N ASP A 37 6.91 -9.88 0.51
CA ASP A 37 7.11 -10.42 1.85
C ASP A 37 5.88 -11.22 2.34
N TRP A 38 4.65 -10.74 2.06
CA TRP A 38 3.42 -11.48 2.35
C TRP A 38 3.38 -12.83 1.63
N PHE A 39 3.71 -12.83 0.34
CA PHE A 39 3.73 -14.05 -0.47
C PHE A 39 4.79 -15.03 0.03
N ASP A 40 6.00 -14.57 0.32
CA ASP A 40 7.10 -15.40 0.80
C ASP A 40 6.77 -16.03 2.17
N ALA A 41 6.22 -15.24 3.10
CA ALA A 41 5.78 -15.72 4.40
C ALA A 41 4.65 -16.77 4.27
N ALA A 42 3.62 -16.48 3.45
CA ALA A 42 2.51 -17.41 3.22
C ALA A 42 3.00 -18.75 2.63
N SER A 43 3.82 -18.67 1.59
CA SER A 43 4.42 -19.83 0.91
C SER A 43 5.26 -20.67 1.87
N THR A 44 6.05 -20.01 2.72
CA THR A 44 6.90 -20.65 3.73
C THR A 44 6.07 -21.38 4.77
N VAL A 45 5.02 -20.75 5.34
CA VAL A 45 4.15 -21.39 6.33
C VAL A 45 3.40 -22.59 5.73
N ILE A 46 2.90 -22.47 4.51
CA ILE A 46 2.24 -23.60 3.82
C ILE A 46 3.24 -24.73 3.59
N SER A 47 4.48 -24.41 3.23
CA SER A 47 5.54 -25.41 3.06
C SER A 47 5.87 -26.13 4.37
N PHE A 48 5.75 -25.43 5.50
CA PHE A 48 6.02 -25.98 6.82
C PHE A 48 5.04 -27.07 7.25
N THR A 49 3.80 -27.03 6.75
CA THR A 49 2.83 -28.09 7.05
C THR A 49 3.17 -29.42 6.39
N ARG A 50 4.13 -29.47 5.45
CA ARG A 50 4.60 -30.74 4.85
C ARG A 50 5.29 -31.66 5.87
N TYR A 51 5.76 -31.11 6.98
CA TYR A 51 6.33 -31.86 8.10
C TYR A 51 5.36 -31.97 9.29
N SER A 52 4.06 -31.77 9.04
CA SER A 52 3.01 -31.87 10.05
C SER A 52 2.93 -33.27 10.65
N SER A 53 2.66 -33.34 11.96
CA SER A 53 2.29 -34.57 12.67
C SER A 53 0.78 -34.73 12.85
N ALA A 54 0.00 -33.70 12.48
CA ALA A 54 -1.46 -33.71 12.55
C ALA A 54 -2.11 -34.42 11.34
N GLY A 55 -3.40 -34.70 11.45
CA GLY A 55 -4.18 -35.29 10.36
C GLY A 55 -4.29 -34.37 9.13
N GLU A 56 -4.41 -34.96 7.94
CA GLU A 56 -4.47 -34.21 6.67
C GLU A 56 -5.62 -33.19 6.63
N GLU A 57 -6.77 -33.51 7.23
CA GLU A 57 -7.91 -32.60 7.33
C GLU A 57 -7.57 -31.32 8.11
N GLN A 58 -6.89 -31.44 9.25
CA GLN A 58 -6.49 -30.27 10.06
C GLN A 58 -5.48 -29.40 9.32
N VAL A 59 -4.54 -30.03 8.59
CA VAL A 59 -3.58 -29.32 7.74
C VAL A 59 -4.29 -28.54 6.64
N GLN A 60 -5.29 -29.13 5.98
CA GLN A 60 -6.06 -28.46 4.93
C GLN A 60 -6.86 -27.28 5.48
N ILE A 61 -7.52 -27.45 6.63
CA ILE A 61 -8.27 -26.37 7.29
C ILE A 61 -7.34 -25.20 7.62
N PHE A 62 -6.16 -25.50 8.19
CA PHE A 62 -5.16 -24.47 8.49
C PHE A 62 -4.68 -23.74 7.24
N GLN A 63 -4.29 -24.47 6.19
CA GLN A 63 -3.82 -23.87 4.93
C GLN A 63 -4.87 -22.95 4.31
N GLN A 64 -6.13 -23.40 4.23
CA GLN A 64 -7.22 -22.61 3.69
C GLN A 64 -7.49 -21.36 4.53
N THR A 65 -7.53 -21.50 5.86
CA THR A 65 -7.76 -20.37 6.78
C THR A 65 -6.65 -19.34 6.66
N LEU A 66 -5.39 -19.77 6.59
CA LEU A 66 -4.24 -18.88 6.42
C LEU A 66 -4.32 -18.08 5.11
N VAL A 67 -4.57 -18.75 3.99
CA VAL A 67 -4.66 -18.08 2.67
C VAL A 67 -5.79 -17.06 2.64
N ARG A 68 -6.96 -17.39 3.20
CA ARG A 68 -8.11 -16.48 3.28
C ARG A 68 -7.79 -15.26 4.14
N LEU A 69 -7.17 -15.44 5.31
CA LEU A 69 -6.79 -14.31 6.17
C LEU A 69 -5.74 -13.40 5.51
N ILE A 70 -4.76 -13.97 4.79
CA ILE A 70 -3.75 -13.18 4.06
C ILE A 70 -4.40 -12.43 2.89
N SER A 71 -5.36 -13.05 2.19
CA SER A 71 -6.16 -12.38 1.15
C SER A 71 -6.96 -11.21 1.72
N LEU A 72 -7.64 -11.42 2.86
CA LEU A 72 -8.39 -10.39 3.57
C LEU A 72 -7.48 -9.24 4.01
N LEU A 73 -6.33 -9.55 4.63
CA LEU A 73 -5.35 -8.55 5.07
C LEU A 73 -4.86 -7.73 3.88
N SER A 74 -4.49 -8.38 2.78
CA SER A 74 -3.97 -7.72 1.57
C SER A 74 -5.01 -6.77 0.98
N ALA A 75 -6.27 -7.19 0.89
CA ALA A 75 -7.36 -6.35 0.40
C ALA A 75 -7.61 -5.13 1.29
N MET A 76 -7.59 -5.31 2.62
CA MET A 76 -7.77 -4.20 3.56
C MET A 76 -6.64 -3.18 3.47
N ILE A 77 -5.39 -3.66 3.44
CA ILE A 77 -4.22 -2.80 3.28
C ILE A 77 -4.31 -2.01 1.97
N LEU A 78 -4.60 -2.68 0.85
CA LEU A 78 -4.68 -2.01 -0.45
C LEU A 78 -5.83 -1.01 -0.50
N ALA A 79 -6.97 -1.30 0.13
CA ALA A 79 -8.09 -0.38 0.21
C ALA A 79 -7.76 0.88 1.03
N GLU A 80 -7.02 0.74 2.13
CA GLU A 80 -6.56 1.89 2.90
C GLU A 80 -5.50 2.70 2.14
N LEU A 81 -4.60 2.03 1.40
CA LEU A 81 -3.57 2.68 0.59
C LEU A 81 -4.14 3.39 -0.65
N GLU A 82 -5.22 2.90 -1.23
CA GLU A 82 -5.97 3.60 -2.29
C GLU A 82 -6.53 4.92 -1.76
N GLY A 83 -6.80 5.00 -0.46
CA GLY A 83 -7.46 6.12 0.18
C GLY A 83 -8.94 6.20 -0.18
N THR A 84 -9.66 7.10 0.49
CA THR A 84 -11.07 7.37 0.23
C THR A 84 -11.23 8.81 -0.24
N GLU A 85 -11.86 9.04 -1.38
CA GLU A 85 -12.25 10.39 -1.77
C GLU A 85 -13.40 10.88 -0.86
N PRO A 86 -13.46 12.19 -0.54
CA PRO A 86 -14.52 12.72 0.32
C PRO A 86 -15.91 12.48 -0.30
N GLY A 87 -16.65 11.51 0.24
CA GLY A 87 -17.99 11.12 -0.20
C GLY A 87 -18.14 9.66 -0.65
N GLU A 88 -17.06 8.90 -0.77
CA GLU A 88 -17.11 7.47 -1.12
C GLU A 88 -17.21 6.56 0.11
N THR A 89 -17.93 5.43 -0.03
CA THR A 89 -18.00 4.38 0.99
C THR A 89 -16.75 3.50 0.89
N GLU A 90 -16.26 2.95 2.01
CA GLU A 90 -15.02 2.16 2.08
C GLU A 90 -14.85 1.16 0.91
N LYS A 91 -13.81 1.39 0.10
CA LYS A 91 -13.52 0.62 -1.12
C LYS A 91 -13.04 -0.81 -0.88
N ALA A 92 -12.87 -1.22 0.37
CA ALA A 92 -12.45 -2.59 0.72
C ALA A 92 -13.34 -3.68 0.10
N MET A 93 -14.61 -3.35 -0.22
CA MET A 93 -15.55 -4.26 -0.88
C MET A 93 -15.32 -4.44 -2.39
N HIS A 94 -14.41 -3.71 -3.02
CA HIS A 94 -14.12 -3.86 -4.46
C HIS A 94 -13.08 -4.93 -4.77
N PHE A 95 -12.27 -5.33 -3.79
CA PHE A 95 -11.26 -6.38 -3.99
C PHE A 95 -11.93 -7.75 -3.96
N GLU A 96 -11.53 -8.62 -4.89
CA GLU A 96 -11.94 -10.02 -4.89
C GLU A 96 -11.28 -10.73 -3.69
N LEU A 97 -12.12 -11.15 -2.75
CA LEU A 97 -11.69 -11.85 -1.54
C LEU A 97 -11.88 -13.36 -1.72
N VAL A 98 -10.90 -14.14 -1.28
CA VAL A 98 -11.05 -15.60 -1.23
C VAL A 98 -11.95 -15.96 -0.04
N ASP A 99 -13.22 -16.30 -0.35
CA ASP A 99 -14.18 -16.96 0.54
C ASP A 99 -14.24 -16.41 1.99
N VAL A 100 -14.86 -15.24 2.16
CA VAL A 100 -15.03 -14.54 3.44
C VAL A 100 -16.05 -15.22 4.36
N GLU A 101 -16.96 -16.03 3.80
CA GLU A 101 -18.09 -16.63 4.53
C GLU A 101 -17.65 -17.66 5.58
N CYS A 102 -16.40 -18.13 5.50
CA CYS A 102 -15.83 -19.06 6.48
C CYS A 102 -15.32 -18.38 7.77
N ILE A 103 -15.20 -17.04 7.79
CA ILE A 103 -14.87 -16.30 9.01
C ILE A 103 -16.15 -16.13 9.83
N ASP A 104 -16.05 -16.32 11.14
CA ASP A 104 -17.21 -16.22 12.01
C ASP A 104 -17.85 -14.82 11.95
N ALA A 105 -19.17 -14.80 11.97
CA ALA A 105 -19.94 -13.56 11.80
C ALA A 105 -19.63 -12.52 12.90
N ASP A 106 -19.32 -12.98 14.12
CA ASP A 106 -18.99 -12.12 15.24
C ASP A 106 -17.64 -11.42 15.04
N SER A 107 -16.62 -12.12 14.55
CA SER A 107 -15.32 -11.56 14.16
C SER A 107 -15.47 -10.58 13.00
N LEU A 108 -16.32 -10.85 12.02
CA LEU A 108 -16.60 -9.90 10.94
C LEU A 108 -17.26 -8.61 11.45
N ILE A 109 -18.16 -8.71 12.43
CA ILE A 109 -18.77 -7.54 13.08
C ILE A 109 -17.72 -6.77 13.88
N LEU A 110 -16.86 -7.46 14.63
CA LEU A 110 -15.74 -6.84 15.36
C LEU A 110 -14.81 -6.09 14.40
N LEU A 111 -14.47 -6.72 13.28
CA LEU A 111 -13.59 -6.17 12.25
C LEU A 111 -14.21 -4.93 11.60
N LYS A 112 -15.51 -4.95 11.30
CA LYS A 112 -16.21 -3.79 10.76
C LYS A 112 -16.18 -2.58 11.71
N ASN A 113 -16.24 -2.84 13.03
CA ASN A 113 -16.27 -1.80 14.05
C ASN A 113 -14.86 -1.34 14.50
N SER A 114 -13.79 -2.01 14.07
CA SER A 114 -12.41 -1.65 14.41
C SER A 114 -11.96 -0.43 13.61
N SER A 115 -11.20 0.46 14.26
CA SER A 115 -10.49 1.57 13.59
C SER A 115 -9.21 1.14 12.88
N GLN A 116 -8.62 0.01 13.30
CA GLN A 116 -7.37 -0.52 12.77
C GLN A 116 -7.64 -1.94 12.29
N LYS A 117 -8.14 -2.05 11.05
CA LYS A 117 -8.64 -3.32 10.48
C LYS A 117 -7.50 -4.22 10.02
N PRO A 118 -6.49 -3.73 9.26
CA PRO A 118 -5.35 -4.54 8.85
C PRO A 118 -4.60 -5.16 10.03
N GLU A 119 -4.33 -4.37 11.07
CA GLU A 119 -3.55 -4.81 12.24
C GLU A 119 -4.28 -5.90 13.03
N LEU A 120 -5.62 -5.83 13.09
CA LEU A 120 -6.44 -6.85 13.73
C LEU A 120 -6.36 -8.20 12.98
N VAL A 121 -6.48 -8.17 11.64
CA VAL A 121 -6.36 -9.39 10.81
C VAL A 121 -4.92 -9.94 10.86
N PHE A 122 -3.91 -9.07 10.90
CA PHE A 122 -2.53 -9.46 11.11
C PHE A 122 -2.34 -10.22 12.43
N GLN A 123 -2.93 -9.72 13.52
CA GLN A 123 -2.91 -10.42 14.81
C GLN A 123 -3.59 -11.80 14.72
N TRP A 124 -4.71 -11.92 13.99
CA TRP A 124 -5.38 -13.21 13.79
C TRP A 124 -4.50 -14.21 13.04
N ILE A 125 -3.75 -13.77 12.03
CA ILE A 125 -2.78 -14.62 11.32
C ILE A 125 -1.69 -15.11 12.29
N GLN A 126 -1.14 -14.22 13.12
CA GLN A 126 -0.13 -14.60 14.10
C GLN A 126 -0.68 -15.61 15.12
N ASN A 127 -1.87 -15.38 15.65
CA ASN A 127 -2.53 -16.30 16.57
C ASN A 127 -2.79 -17.66 15.91
N LEU A 128 -3.29 -17.68 14.67
CA LEU A 128 -3.51 -18.91 13.91
C LEU A 128 -2.23 -19.73 13.76
N ILE A 129 -1.10 -19.08 13.46
CA ILE A 129 0.20 -19.75 13.36
C ILE A 129 0.61 -20.31 14.72
N VAL A 130 0.54 -19.51 15.80
CA VAL A 130 0.93 -19.95 17.15
C VAL A 130 0.08 -21.11 17.65
N ASP A 131 -1.24 -21.05 17.49
CA ASP A 131 -2.17 -22.10 17.91
C ASP A 131 -1.84 -23.42 17.20
N ASN A 132 -1.48 -23.36 15.92
CA ASN A 132 -1.17 -24.53 15.11
C ASN A 132 0.24 -25.12 15.35
N VAL A 133 1.11 -24.43 16.09
CA VAL A 133 2.33 -25.03 16.65
C VAL A 133 1.96 -26.01 17.77
N CYS A 134 1.04 -25.62 18.65
CA CYS A 134 0.61 -26.47 19.78
C CYS A 134 -0.19 -27.70 19.33
N THR A 135 -0.96 -27.62 18.25
CA THR A 135 -1.74 -28.75 17.70
C THR A 135 -0.89 -29.76 16.94
N GLY A 136 0.38 -29.45 16.63
CA GLY A 136 1.25 -30.31 15.84
C GLY A 136 0.99 -30.27 14.33
N VAL A 137 0.23 -29.28 13.85
CA VAL A 137 0.11 -28.94 12.43
C VAL A 137 1.43 -28.31 11.93
N LEU A 138 2.06 -27.49 12.76
CA LEU A 138 3.38 -26.89 12.52
C LEU A 138 4.42 -27.51 13.45
N SER A 139 5.01 -28.63 13.06
CA SER A 139 5.99 -29.38 13.87
C SER A 139 7.45 -28.95 13.62
N ILE A 140 7.66 -27.70 13.22
CA ILE A 140 8.95 -27.19 12.75
C ILE A 140 9.76 -26.55 13.88
N PRO A 141 11.11 -26.65 13.86
CA PRO A 141 11.96 -25.99 14.85
C PRO A 141 11.71 -24.47 14.92
N ALA A 142 11.68 -23.94 16.14
CA ALA A 142 11.45 -22.52 16.44
C ALA A 142 12.26 -21.53 15.59
N PRO A 143 13.56 -21.75 15.25
CA PRO A 143 14.33 -20.79 14.45
C PRO A 143 13.75 -20.49 13.06
N LEU A 144 13.11 -21.48 12.43
CA LEU A 144 12.49 -21.30 11.12
C LEU A 144 11.18 -20.50 11.22
N LEU A 145 10.43 -20.72 12.30
CA LEU A 145 9.20 -19.99 12.56
C LEU A 145 9.46 -18.53 12.91
N THR A 146 10.52 -18.24 13.66
CA THR A 146 10.94 -16.85 13.96
C THR A 146 11.20 -16.06 12.69
N ARG A 147 11.83 -16.66 11.68
CA ARG A 147 12.07 -16.00 10.38
C ARG A 147 10.76 -15.61 9.71
N THR A 148 9.79 -16.51 9.66
CA THR A 148 8.47 -16.21 9.11
C THR A 148 7.78 -15.06 9.85
N PHE A 149 7.84 -15.02 11.19
CA PHE A 149 7.29 -13.89 11.95
C PHE A 149 8.01 -12.57 11.66
N GLN A 150 9.32 -12.60 11.39
CA GLN A 150 10.08 -11.44 10.96
C GLN A 150 9.63 -10.97 9.57
N ASP A 151 9.46 -11.89 8.62
CA ASP A 151 9.01 -11.57 7.26
C ASP A 151 7.59 -10.96 7.28
N LEU A 152 6.66 -11.56 8.04
CA LEU A 152 5.32 -11.00 8.29
C LEU A 152 5.38 -9.60 8.94
N GLY A 153 6.27 -9.39 9.90
CA GLY A 153 6.47 -8.10 10.56
C GLY A 153 7.06 -7.03 9.62
N ASN A 154 8.02 -7.41 8.77
CA ASN A 154 8.62 -6.54 7.77
C ASN A 154 7.58 -6.07 6.76
N ALA A 155 6.67 -6.96 6.34
CA ALA A 155 5.57 -6.60 5.46
C ALA A 155 4.66 -5.51 6.06
N MET A 156 4.33 -5.59 7.36
CA MET A 156 3.57 -4.54 8.06
C MET A 156 4.34 -3.22 8.17
N ILE A 157 5.66 -3.26 8.35
CA ILE A 157 6.49 -2.04 8.35
C ILE A 157 6.41 -1.36 6.98
N HIS A 158 6.50 -2.13 5.88
CA HIS A 158 6.38 -1.59 4.53
C HIS A 158 4.98 -1.01 4.26
N TYR A 159 3.92 -1.61 4.79
CA TYR A 159 2.57 -1.04 4.76
C TYR A 159 2.53 0.33 5.46
N HIS A 160 3.00 0.44 6.70
CA HIS A 160 3.00 1.72 7.42
C HIS A 160 3.90 2.77 6.77
N ASP A 161 5.02 2.34 6.16
CA ASP A 161 5.86 3.24 5.38
C ASP A 161 5.16 3.71 4.09
N ALA A 162 4.33 2.88 3.47
CA ALA A 162 3.49 3.27 2.34
C ALA A 162 2.40 4.26 2.75
N MET A 163 1.78 4.08 3.93
CA MET A 163 0.76 4.99 4.47
C MET A 163 1.22 6.44 4.58
N LYS A 164 2.53 6.67 4.85
CA LYS A 164 3.10 8.03 4.86
C LYS A 164 2.87 8.78 3.55
N TYR A 165 2.86 8.10 2.41
CA TYR A 165 2.65 8.75 1.11
C TYR A 165 1.19 9.13 0.88
N VAL A 166 0.25 8.41 1.52
CA VAL A 166 -1.19 8.64 1.46
C VAL A 166 -1.59 9.75 2.44
N GLU A 167 -1.12 9.68 3.69
CA GLU A 167 -1.53 10.60 4.76
C GLU A 167 -0.82 11.95 4.71
N VAL A 168 0.43 11.99 4.28
CA VAL A 168 1.26 13.20 4.34
C VAL A 168 1.35 13.84 2.95
N PRO A 169 0.49 14.82 2.59
CA PRO A 169 0.54 15.46 1.30
C PRO A 169 1.86 16.23 1.10
N PHE A 170 2.21 16.48 -0.17
CA PHE A 170 3.32 17.36 -0.49
C PHE A 170 3.06 18.77 0.06
N PRO A 171 4.06 19.48 0.62
CA PRO A 171 3.81 20.72 1.33
C PRO A 171 3.16 21.78 0.43
N PHE A 172 1.98 22.24 0.84
CA PHE A 172 1.12 23.15 0.08
C PHE A 172 1.84 24.38 -0.50
N PRO A 173 2.75 25.08 0.23
CA PRO A 173 3.41 26.26 -0.31
C PRO A 173 4.19 26.00 -1.61
N TYR A 174 4.85 24.85 -1.75
CA TYR A 174 5.59 24.52 -2.96
C TYR A 174 4.66 24.25 -4.15
N THR A 175 3.53 23.58 -3.88
CA THR A 175 2.49 23.31 -4.88
C THR A 175 1.90 24.62 -5.39
N ALA A 176 1.47 25.49 -4.47
CA ALA A 176 0.87 26.79 -4.78
C ALA A 176 1.84 27.72 -5.52
N CYS A 177 3.10 27.83 -5.09
CA CYS A 177 4.10 28.64 -5.78
C CYS A 177 4.32 28.19 -7.22
N THR A 178 4.40 26.87 -7.45
CA THR A 178 4.58 26.34 -8.81
C THR A 178 3.36 26.63 -9.67
N ASP A 179 2.14 26.45 -9.14
CA ASP A 179 0.90 26.66 -9.88
C ASP A 179 0.71 28.14 -10.26
N ILE A 180 0.93 29.07 -9.31
CA ILE A 180 0.86 30.51 -9.54
C ILE A 180 1.86 30.93 -10.62
N LEU A 181 3.08 30.44 -10.54
CA LEU A 181 4.15 30.80 -11.46
C LEU A 181 3.87 30.27 -12.89
N LEU A 182 3.27 29.09 -13.00
CA LEU A 182 2.79 28.55 -14.28
C LEU A 182 1.63 29.36 -14.86
N ILE A 183 0.69 29.82 -14.03
CA ILE A 183 -0.41 30.70 -14.48
C ILE A 183 0.14 32.03 -15.01
N ILE A 184 1.08 32.64 -14.29
CA ILE A 184 1.73 33.88 -14.75
C ILE A 184 2.46 33.62 -16.08
N HIS A 185 3.18 32.51 -16.21
CA HIS A 185 3.85 32.15 -17.46
C HIS A 185 2.86 31.97 -18.60
N TRP A 186 1.72 31.31 -18.36
CA TRP A 186 0.67 31.11 -19.34
C TRP A 186 0.07 32.44 -19.85
N ILE A 187 -0.07 33.46 -19.00
CA ILE A 187 -0.58 34.79 -19.37
C ILE A 187 0.50 35.64 -20.08
N VAL A 188 1.74 35.63 -19.58
CA VAL A 188 2.82 36.49 -20.10
C VAL A 188 3.33 36.01 -21.46
N THR A 189 3.38 34.70 -21.68
CA THR A 189 3.86 34.10 -22.94
C THR A 189 3.21 34.69 -24.19
N PRO A 190 1.87 34.71 -24.35
CA PRO A 190 1.25 35.25 -25.56
C PRO A 190 1.53 36.75 -25.75
N ILE A 191 1.57 37.55 -24.68
CA ILE A 191 1.84 38.99 -24.75
C ILE A 191 3.26 39.23 -25.29
N VAL A 192 4.25 38.50 -24.76
CA VAL A 192 5.64 38.63 -25.17
C VAL A 192 5.83 38.14 -26.60
N VAL A 193 5.23 37.02 -26.97
CA VAL A 193 5.31 36.48 -28.34
C VAL A 193 4.69 37.44 -29.35
N CYS A 194 3.52 38.03 -29.05
CA CYS A 194 2.92 39.04 -29.91
C CYS A 194 3.81 40.29 -30.09
N SER A 195 4.59 40.67 -29.08
CA SER A 195 5.54 41.78 -29.20
C SER A 195 6.75 41.46 -30.09
N TRP A 196 7.07 40.17 -30.25
CA TRP A 196 8.19 39.72 -31.08
C TRP A 196 7.80 39.53 -32.55
N THR A 197 6.53 39.29 -32.83
CA THR A 197 6.00 39.20 -34.19
C THR A 197 5.57 40.58 -34.69
N SER A 198 6.32 41.13 -35.65
CA SER A 198 6.06 42.44 -36.25
C SER A 198 5.08 42.42 -37.45
N HIS A 199 4.67 41.24 -37.94
CA HIS A 199 3.70 41.07 -39.01
C HIS A 199 2.39 40.44 -38.51
N LEU A 200 1.25 40.94 -39.00
CA LEU A 200 -0.11 40.55 -38.59
C LEU A 200 -0.63 39.27 -39.28
N GLY A 201 0.20 38.53 -40.01
CA GLY A 201 -0.14 37.30 -40.72
C GLY A 201 1.08 36.41 -40.94
N TRP A 202 0.82 35.12 -41.22
CA TRP A 202 1.83 34.10 -41.56
C TRP A 202 2.69 34.50 -42.76
#